data_AF-A0A7T4MZG3-F1
#
_entry.id   AF-A0A7T4MZG3-F1
#
_cell.length_a   1.000
_cell.length_b   1.000
_cell.length_c   1.000
_cell.angle_alpha   90.00
_cell.angle_beta   90.00
_cell.angle_gamma   90.00
#
_symmetry.space_group_name_H-M   'P 1'
#
loop_
_entity.id
_entity.type
_entity.pdbx_description
1 polymer ?
#
loop_
_entity_poly.entity_id
_entity_poly.type
_entity_poly.pdbx_seq_one_letter_code
_entity_poly.pdbx_strand_id
1 'polypeptide(L)'
;MSNRVALPRPTAWILLAFIYYLAAAASFSGFFIKWQFSETEKYSLPQMLEGTAIRPFVYRQLLPMTANAIDSVVPQSAKTTFLNKLAEEPPVSNPIQRYFPSATDAANPQYALRYFLVYAMSFLSMFAAMFAIRAACIEVIGDRVAATLTPLAIAAIFPLILTEGGYYYDMPELMFMALGIWLAVKRRIIPLAVVTAIATLNKESYLLFVLTLVPFIALRHSRKQTVLLSGGLLALAAVVNLLIKSRYAGNGGSAMEYQLMSHIQYLVNPRNYLRMEMNYGILTTKGFNVVHLLLVALLLRTGWRGLPAVVRTHAWIALVITVPLFIAFCYRDELRNLSLLTMTLAFVTCTTISAALQQAAVRGQRQTAPLPAAQPRMPASREPVAARKVAPR
;
A
#
# COMPACT_ATOMS: atom_id res chain seq x y z
N MET A 1 -10.76 -6.77 37.32
CA MET A 1 -9.93 -5.59 37.02
C MET A 1 -8.58 -6.09 36.53
N SER A 2 -8.34 -6.07 35.22
CA SER A 2 -7.04 -6.49 34.66
C SER A 2 -6.08 -5.31 34.76
N ASN A 3 -5.00 -5.46 35.53
CA ASN A 3 -3.85 -4.55 35.57
C ASN A 3 -3.25 -4.47 34.16
N ARG A 4 -3.78 -3.60 33.31
CA ARG A 4 -3.13 -3.26 32.05
C ARG A 4 -1.91 -2.42 32.40
N VAL A 5 -0.76 -3.08 32.50
CA VAL A 5 0.54 -2.40 32.54
C VAL A 5 0.65 -1.61 31.23
N ALA A 6 0.40 -0.31 31.31
CA ALA A 6 0.58 0.57 30.18
C ALA A 6 2.08 0.76 29.97
N LEU A 7 2.61 0.28 28.85
CA LEU A 7 3.99 0.56 28.47
C LEU A 7 4.21 2.08 28.40
N PRO A 8 5.37 2.58 28.87
CA PRO A 8 5.75 3.98 28.62
C PRO A 8 5.67 4.30 27.13
N ARG A 9 5.18 5.50 26.79
CA ARG A 9 5.07 5.97 25.41
C ARG A 9 6.35 5.79 24.57
N PRO A 10 7.57 6.11 25.04
CA PRO A 10 8.77 5.93 24.22
C PRO A 10 9.03 4.45 23.91
N THR A 11 8.88 3.56 24.90
CA THR A 11 9.04 2.11 24.72
C THR A 11 8.06 1.57 23.68
N ALA A 12 6.79 1.98 23.73
CA ALA A 12 5.79 1.58 22.75
C ALA A 12 6.14 2.04 21.32
N TRP A 13 6.68 3.25 21.16
CA TRP A 13 7.11 3.77 19.85
C TRP A 13 8.34 3.05 19.31
N ILE A 14 9.33 2.73 20.15
CA ILE A 14 10.52 1.96 19.75
C ILE A 14 10.09 0.57 19.25
N LEU A 15 9.23 -0.12 20.02
CA LEU A 15 8.71 -1.43 19.63
C LEU A 15 7.91 -1.35 18.32
N LEU A 16 7.06 -0.33 18.17
CA LEU A 16 6.30 -0.12 16.94
C LEU A 16 7.22 0.09 15.73
N ALA A 17 8.23 0.96 15.87
CA ALA A 17 9.19 1.23 14.82
C ALA A 17 9.99 -0.02 14.44
N PHE A 18 10.39 -0.82 15.43
CA PHE A 18 11.09 -2.08 15.18
C PHE A 18 10.20 -3.09 14.44
N ILE A 19 8.95 -3.27 14.86
CA ILE A 19 8.01 -4.17 14.18
C ILE A 19 7.74 -3.70 12.74
N TYR A 20 7.59 -2.39 12.54
CA TYR A 20 7.40 -1.84 11.20
C TYR A 20 8.65 -2.00 10.34
N TYR A 21 9.84 -1.86 10.91
CA TYR A 21 11.09 -2.11 10.21
C TYR A 21 11.15 -3.56 9.71
N LEU A 22 10.83 -4.54 10.56
CA LEU A 22 10.83 -5.95 10.18
C LEU A 22 9.80 -6.26 9.09
N ALA A 23 8.58 -5.73 9.21
CA ALA A 23 7.53 -5.94 8.20
C ALA A 23 7.87 -5.28 6.86
N ALA A 24 8.40 -4.05 6.88
CA ALA A 24 8.88 -3.36 5.69
C ALA A 24 10.05 -4.12 5.06
N ALA A 25 10.98 -4.65 5.85
CA ALA A 25 12.12 -5.42 5.35
C ALA A 25 11.68 -6.73 4.69
N ALA A 26 10.73 -7.45 5.32
CA ALA A 26 10.15 -8.65 4.73
C ALA A 26 9.43 -8.35 3.41
N SER A 27 8.57 -7.33 3.38
CA SER A 27 7.88 -6.90 2.16
C SER A 27 8.85 -6.49 1.06
N PHE A 28 9.83 -5.65 1.40
CA PHE A 28 10.81 -5.14 0.44
C PHE A 28 11.70 -6.26 -0.09
N SER A 29 12.13 -7.21 0.76
CA SER A 29 12.84 -8.40 0.33
C SER A 29 12.00 -9.26 -0.62
N GLY A 30 10.72 -9.48 -0.30
CA GLY A 30 9.79 -10.21 -1.18
C GLY A 30 9.63 -9.56 -2.57
N PHE A 31 9.61 -8.22 -2.62
CA PHE A 31 9.68 -7.46 -3.86
C PHE A 31 11.03 -7.65 -4.57
N PHE A 32 12.13 -7.42 -3.85
CA PHE A 32 13.45 -7.31 -4.43
C PHE A 32 13.97 -8.64 -4.95
N ILE A 33 13.71 -9.76 -4.27
CA ILE A 33 14.06 -11.11 -4.76
C ILE A 33 13.49 -11.36 -6.16
N LYS A 34 12.25 -10.92 -6.41
CA LYS A 34 11.54 -11.17 -7.66
C LYS A 34 11.98 -10.24 -8.78
N TRP A 35 12.04 -8.95 -8.48
CA TRP A 35 12.05 -7.91 -9.50
C TRP A 35 13.40 -7.20 -9.60
N GLN A 36 14.19 -7.20 -8.51
CA GLN A 36 15.33 -6.31 -8.32
C GLN A 36 15.00 -4.91 -8.83
N PHE A 37 15.84 -4.33 -9.69
CA PHE A 37 15.52 -3.16 -10.47
C PHE A 37 15.57 -3.42 -11.99
N SER A 38 15.05 -4.59 -12.40
CA SER A 38 14.86 -4.98 -13.81
C SER A 38 16.16 -5.07 -14.61
N GLU A 39 17.14 -5.78 -14.06
CA GLU A 39 18.55 -5.95 -14.49
C GLU A 39 18.80 -6.32 -15.97
N THR A 40 17.77 -6.76 -16.70
CA THR A 40 17.87 -7.22 -18.10
C THR A 40 16.95 -6.48 -19.06
N GLU A 41 16.18 -5.52 -18.56
CA GLU A 41 15.11 -4.88 -19.32
C GLU A 41 15.53 -3.56 -19.96
N LYS A 42 14.78 -3.12 -20.97
CA LYS A 42 14.94 -1.79 -21.62
C LYS A 42 14.48 -0.61 -20.76
N TYR A 43 14.27 -0.88 -19.48
CA TYR A 43 13.89 0.07 -18.44
C TYR A 43 14.61 -0.23 -17.12
N SER A 44 15.78 -0.87 -17.19
CA SER A 44 16.62 -1.17 -16.02
C SER A 44 17.01 0.11 -15.26
N LEU A 45 17.39 -0.03 -13.98
CA LEU A 45 17.81 1.12 -13.20
C LEU A 45 18.97 1.90 -13.84
N PRO A 46 20.04 1.29 -14.39
CA PRO A 46 21.06 2.04 -15.13
C PRO A 46 20.49 2.96 -16.21
N GLN A 47 19.58 2.45 -17.05
CA GLN A 47 18.97 3.25 -18.12
C GLN A 47 18.07 4.36 -17.55
N MET A 48 17.43 4.11 -16.40
CA MET A 48 16.67 5.13 -15.67
C MET A 48 17.58 6.23 -15.09
N LEU A 49 18.75 5.86 -14.58
CA LEU A 49 19.76 6.78 -14.04
C LEU A 49 20.39 7.65 -15.12
N GLU A 50 20.60 7.10 -16.32
CA GLU A 50 21.12 7.83 -17.48
C GLU A 50 20.03 8.61 -18.22
N GLY A 51 18.76 8.37 -17.90
CA GLY A 51 17.63 8.98 -18.61
C GLY A 51 17.47 8.45 -20.04
N THR A 52 17.97 7.25 -20.34
CA THR A 52 17.95 6.61 -21.66
C THR A 52 16.89 5.51 -21.76
N ALA A 53 16.25 5.13 -20.66
CA ALA A 53 15.16 4.16 -20.64
C ALA A 53 14.03 4.53 -21.61
N ILE A 54 13.28 3.53 -22.08
CA ILE A 54 12.13 3.77 -22.95
C ILE A 54 10.95 4.39 -22.19
N ARG A 55 10.09 5.10 -22.90
CA ARG A 55 8.81 5.59 -22.39
C ARG A 55 7.80 4.42 -22.28
N PRO A 56 6.93 4.41 -21.25
CA PRO A 56 6.76 5.45 -20.24
C PRO A 56 7.72 5.34 -19.05
N PHE A 57 8.49 4.25 -18.91
CA PHE A 57 9.29 3.96 -17.72
C PHE A 57 10.23 5.10 -17.33
N VAL A 58 10.89 5.74 -18.30
CA VAL A 58 11.81 6.86 -18.04
C VAL A 58 11.20 8.03 -17.27
N TYR A 59 9.88 8.19 -17.23
CA TYR A 59 9.26 9.29 -16.49
C TYR A 59 9.35 9.17 -14.95
N ARG A 60 9.68 8.00 -14.40
CA ARG A 60 9.71 7.76 -12.93
C ARG A 60 11.06 8.19 -12.35
N GLN A 61 11.20 9.49 -12.10
CA GLN A 61 12.51 10.11 -11.97
C GLN A 61 12.87 10.56 -10.56
N LEU A 62 11.95 10.52 -9.59
CA LEU A 62 12.24 10.96 -8.23
C LEU A 62 13.49 10.29 -7.65
N LEU A 63 13.53 8.96 -7.63
CA LEU A 63 14.64 8.21 -7.06
C LEU A 63 15.92 8.31 -7.92
N PRO A 64 15.87 8.12 -9.25
CA PRO A 64 17.04 8.31 -10.11
C PRO A 64 17.67 9.70 -10.03
N MET A 65 16.87 10.77 -10.11
CA MET A 65 17.37 12.15 -10.00
C MET A 65 17.98 12.41 -8.62
N THR A 66 17.36 11.91 -7.55
CA THR A 66 17.90 12.05 -6.19
C THR A 66 19.22 11.31 -6.05
N ALA A 67 19.32 10.08 -6.57
CA ALA A 67 20.56 9.30 -6.54
C ALA A 67 21.68 9.97 -7.34
N ASN A 68 21.39 10.51 -8.53
CA ASN A 68 22.36 11.27 -9.33
C ASN A 68 22.79 12.58 -8.64
N ALA A 69 21.86 13.30 -8.01
CA ALA A 69 22.17 14.51 -7.27
C ALA A 69 23.10 14.24 -6.09
N ILE A 70 22.80 13.21 -5.29
CA ILE A 70 23.67 12.76 -4.19
C ILE A 70 25.04 12.33 -4.73
N ASP A 71 25.06 11.48 -5.76
CA ASP A 71 26.32 11.03 -6.38
C ASP A 71 27.18 12.22 -6.85
N SER A 72 26.58 13.27 -7.43
CA SER A 72 27.32 14.44 -7.92
C SER A 72 28.01 15.27 -6.82
N VAL A 73 27.52 15.20 -5.58
CA VAL A 73 28.09 15.96 -4.44
C VAL A 73 28.96 15.11 -3.51
N VAL A 74 28.96 13.78 -3.66
CA VAL A 74 29.82 12.89 -2.88
C VAL A 74 31.28 13.03 -3.36
N PRO A 75 32.23 13.30 -2.45
CA PRO A 75 33.65 13.41 -2.83
C PRO A 75 34.19 12.14 -3.49
N GLN A 76 35.05 12.30 -4.49
CA GLN A 76 35.64 11.17 -5.23
C GLN A 76 36.38 10.19 -4.31
N SER A 77 37.05 10.68 -3.26
CA SER A 77 37.71 9.84 -2.26
C SER A 77 36.73 8.89 -1.57
N ALA A 78 35.56 9.40 -1.14
CA ALA A 78 34.52 8.59 -0.52
C ALA A 78 33.93 7.56 -1.51
N LYS A 79 33.74 7.93 -2.79
CA LYS A 79 33.32 6.99 -3.83
C LYS A 79 34.33 5.88 -4.02
N THR A 80 35.61 6.20 -4.15
CA THR A 80 36.68 5.22 -4.30
C THR A 80 36.77 4.31 -3.09
N THR A 81 36.69 4.83 -1.86
CA THR A 81 36.66 4.00 -0.64
C THR A 81 35.46 3.06 -0.63
N PHE A 82 34.27 3.54 -1.02
CA PHE A 82 33.07 2.71 -1.11
C PHE A 82 33.23 1.59 -2.16
N LEU A 83 33.71 1.92 -3.36
CA LEU A 83 33.90 0.96 -4.45
C LEU A 83 35.00 -0.06 -4.13
N ASN A 84 36.12 0.39 -3.55
CA ASN A 84 37.19 -0.51 -3.11
C ASN A 84 36.67 -1.49 -2.07
N LYS A 85 35.91 -0.99 -1.08
CA LYS A 85 35.29 -1.83 -0.07
C LYS A 85 34.37 -2.88 -0.71
N LEU A 86 33.52 -2.49 -1.67
CA LEU A 86 32.66 -3.44 -2.40
C LEU A 86 33.43 -4.48 -3.21
N ALA A 87 34.70 -4.21 -3.56
CA ALA A 87 35.54 -5.08 -4.38
C ALA A 87 36.49 -5.99 -3.59
N GLU A 88 36.68 -5.76 -2.28
CA GLU A 88 37.65 -6.51 -1.45
C GLU A 88 37.39 -8.02 -1.45
N GLU A 89 36.16 -8.44 -1.19
CA GLU A 89 35.74 -9.86 -1.24
C GLU A 89 34.28 -9.98 -1.65
N PRO A 90 33.94 -9.96 -2.95
CA PRO A 90 32.58 -10.26 -3.39
C PRO A 90 32.29 -11.75 -3.13
N PRO A 91 31.18 -12.12 -2.47
CA PRO A 91 30.04 -11.27 -2.14
C PRO A 91 30.00 -10.74 -0.68
N VAL A 92 30.96 -11.07 0.19
CA VAL A 92 30.94 -10.70 1.62
C VAL A 92 30.82 -9.18 1.82
N SER A 93 31.59 -8.43 1.02
CA SER A 93 31.65 -6.97 1.07
C SER A 93 30.50 -6.26 0.34
N ASN A 94 29.82 -6.95 -0.58
CA ASN A 94 28.65 -6.45 -1.31
C ASN A 94 27.37 -7.16 -0.79
N PRO A 95 26.69 -6.61 0.24
CA PRO A 95 25.55 -7.28 0.86
C PRO A 95 24.38 -7.48 -0.10
N ILE A 96 24.15 -6.56 -1.06
CA ILE A 96 23.09 -6.75 -2.06
C ILE A 96 23.42 -7.95 -2.93
N GLN A 97 24.62 -8.03 -3.50
CA GLN A 97 25.02 -9.16 -4.33
C GLN A 97 25.06 -10.48 -3.55
N ARG A 98 25.42 -10.45 -2.26
CA ARG A 98 25.42 -11.63 -1.38
C ARG A 98 24.07 -12.28 -1.23
N TYR A 99 23.04 -11.47 -0.96
CA TYR A 99 21.70 -11.97 -0.68
C TYR A 99 20.83 -12.02 -1.95
N PHE A 100 21.20 -11.27 -2.99
CA PHE A 100 20.49 -11.13 -4.24
C PHE A 100 21.48 -11.23 -5.41
N PRO A 101 22.01 -12.43 -5.72
CA PRO A 101 23.07 -12.62 -6.71
C PRO A 101 22.67 -12.20 -8.13
N SER A 102 21.37 -12.14 -8.42
CA SER A 102 20.82 -11.67 -9.70
C SER A 102 20.86 -10.14 -9.87
N ALA A 103 21.08 -9.37 -8.79
CA ALA A 103 21.22 -7.91 -8.83
C ALA A 103 22.61 -7.49 -9.37
N THR A 104 22.88 -7.80 -10.63
CA THR A 104 24.21 -7.65 -11.25
C THR A 104 24.71 -6.21 -11.30
N ASP A 105 23.82 -5.24 -11.53
CA ASP A 105 24.11 -3.80 -11.60
C ASP A 105 24.54 -3.23 -10.25
N ALA A 106 24.21 -3.91 -9.14
CA ALA A 106 24.68 -3.53 -7.80
C ALA A 106 26.20 -3.71 -7.63
N ALA A 107 26.83 -4.52 -8.48
CA ALA A 107 28.27 -4.75 -8.50
C ALA A 107 28.99 -3.93 -9.57
N ASN A 108 28.27 -3.27 -10.49
CA ASN A 108 28.86 -2.45 -11.53
C ASN A 108 29.41 -1.15 -10.93
N PRO A 109 30.74 -0.88 -10.97
CA PRO A 109 31.33 0.31 -10.34
C PRO A 109 30.76 1.65 -10.84
N GLN A 110 30.24 1.69 -12.08
CA GLN A 110 29.62 2.88 -12.66
C GLN A 110 28.29 3.23 -11.97
N TYR A 111 27.56 2.24 -11.47
CA TYR A 111 26.20 2.42 -10.91
C TYR A 111 26.07 2.05 -9.44
N ALA A 112 27.03 1.32 -8.86
CA ALA A 112 26.91 0.71 -7.54
C ALA A 112 26.45 1.69 -6.46
N LEU A 113 27.07 2.88 -6.33
CA LEU A 113 26.64 3.87 -5.33
C LEU A 113 25.18 4.29 -5.54
N ARG A 114 24.80 4.64 -6.76
CA ARG A 114 23.43 5.06 -7.11
C ARG A 114 22.42 3.93 -6.92
N TYR A 115 22.81 2.70 -7.23
CA TYR A 115 22.02 1.49 -7.01
C TYR A 115 21.68 1.32 -5.51
N PHE A 116 22.70 1.40 -4.64
CA PHE A 116 22.52 1.33 -3.19
C PHE A 116 21.66 2.48 -2.65
N LEU A 117 21.78 3.69 -3.20
CA LEU A 117 20.92 4.81 -2.84
C LEU A 117 19.46 4.55 -3.21
N VAL A 118 19.16 4.08 -4.43
CA VAL A 118 17.79 3.72 -4.83
C VAL A 118 17.24 2.58 -3.97
N TYR A 119 18.06 1.56 -3.67
CA TYR A 119 17.72 0.48 -2.76
C TYR A 119 17.31 0.99 -1.36
N ALA A 120 18.14 1.85 -0.76
CA ALA A 120 17.86 2.43 0.54
C ALA A 120 16.60 3.31 0.51
N MET A 121 16.44 4.17 -0.51
CA MET A 121 15.28 5.06 -0.63
C MET A 121 13.97 4.29 -0.83
N SER A 122 13.96 3.21 -1.62
CA SER A 122 12.77 2.37 -1.78
C SER A 122 12.40 1.65 -0.50
N PHE A 123 13.38 1.08 0.22
CA PHE A 123 13.14 0.47 1.53
C PHE A 123 12.60 1.49 2.55
N LEU A 124 13.25 2.64 2.68
CA LEU A 124 12.84 3.70 3.59
C LEU A 124 11.45 4.24 3.25
N SER A 125 11.10 4.29 1.96
CA SER A 125 9.75 4.66 1.53
C SER A 125 8.70 3.65 1.96
N MET A 126 8.99 2.34 1.87
CA MET A 126 8.10 1.30 2.39
C MET A 126 7.92 1.43 3.90
N PHE A 127 9.02 1.62 4.63
CA PHE A 127 8.99 1.82 6.08
C PHE A 127 8.19 3.06 6.48
N ALA A 128 8.40 4.19 5.80
CA ALA A 128 7.64 5.42 6.00
C ALA A 128 6.16 5.27 5.62
N ALA A 129 5.86 4.51 4.55
CA ALA A 129 4.48 4.20 4.15
C ALA A 129 3.71 3.54 5.28
N MET A 130 4.35 2.68 6.09
CA MET A 130 3.67 2.03 7.21
C MET A 130 3.15 3.04 8.24
N PHE A 131 3.97 4.04 8.59
CA PHE A 131 3.54 5.11 9.49
C PHE A 131 2.48 6.01 8.85
N ALA A 132 2.62 6.32 7.56
CA ALA A 132 1.65 7.15 6.84
C ALA A 132 0.28 6.45 6.76
N ILE A 133 0.23 5.15 6.46
CA ILE A 133 -1.00 4.33 6.44
C ILE A 133 -1.63 4.31 7.83
N ARG A 134 -0.84 4.06 8.88
CA ARG A 134 -1.32 4.11 10.27
C ARG A 134 -1.94 5.47 10.59
N ALA A 135 -1.24 6.54 10.26
CA ALA A 135 -1.70 7.90 10.52
C ALA A 135 -3.01 8.20 9.79
N ALA A 136 -3.11 7.86 8.50
CA ALA A 136 -4.35 8.00 7.73
C ALA A 136 -5.50 7.18 8.35
N CYS A 137 -5.25 5.92 8.74
CA CYS A 137 -6.25 5.06 9.36
C CYS A 137 -6.73 5.59 10.71
N ILE A 138 -5.83 6.12 11.56
CA ILE A 138 -6.23 6.75 12.84
C ILE A 138 -7.16 7.93 12.59
N GLU A 139 -6.83 8.79 11.64
CA GLU A 139 -7.62 10.01 11.38
C GLU A 139 -8.98 9.72 10.75
N VAL A 140 -9.08 8.68 9.92
CA VAL A 140 -10.29 8.38 9.15
C VAL A 140 -11.20 7.37 9.85
N ILE A 141 -10.63 6.35 10.50
CA ILE A 141 -11.38 5.24 11.10
C ILE A 141 -11.47 5.37 12.62
N GLY A 142 -10.48 5.98 13.27
CA GLY A 142 -10.48 6.25 14.72
C GLY A 142 -10.03 5.09 15.62
N ASP A 143 -9.91 3.86 15.10
CA ASP A 143 -9.43 2.71 15.87
C ASP A 143 -7.89 2.60 15.80
N ARG A 144 -7.23 2.88 16.93
CA ARG A 144 -5.76 2.88 17.02
C ARG A 144 -5.14 1.50 16.91
N VAL A 145 -5.80 0.44 17.41
CA VAL A 145 -5.24 -0.91 17.37
C VAL A 145 -5.34 -1.42 15.94
N ALA A 146 -6.51 -1.31 15.33
CA ALA A 146 -6.71 -1.69 13.94
C ALA A 146 -5.81 -0.91 12.99
N ALA A 147 -5.69 0.42 13.19
CA ALA A 147 -4.78 1.24 12.40
C ALA A 147 -3.30 0.88 12.59
N THR A 148 -2.92 0.32 13.74
CA THR A 148 -1.55 -0.15 13.98
C THR A 148 -1.27 -1.48 13.28
N LEU A 149 -2.26 -2.37 13.21
CA LEU A 149 -2.15 -3.67 12.54
C LEU A 149 -2.29 -3.57 11.01
N THR A 150 -3.03 -2.58 10.52
CA THR A 150 -3.32 -2.42 9.08
C THR A 150 -2.06 -2.32 8.21
N PRO A 151 -1.05 -1.50 8.52
CA PRO A 151 0.20 -1.46 7.75
C PRO A 151 0.93 -2.79 7.68
N LEU A 152 0.83 -3.64 8.71
CA LEU A 152 1.44 -4.98 8.71
C LEU A 152 0.75 -5.87 7.67
N ALA A 153 -0.58 -5.85 7.64
CA ALA A 153 -1.35 -6.59 6.65
C ALA A 153 -1.08 -6.09 5.22
N ILE A 154 -1.02 -4.76 5.02
CA ILE A 154 -0.69 -4.19 3.70
C ILE A 154 0.73 -4.56 3.29
N ALA A 155 1.72 -4.46 4.18
CA ALA A 155 3.10 -4.87 3.88
C ALA A 155 3.22 -6.36 3.52
N ALA A 156 2.50 -7.23 4.23
CA ALA A 156 2.50 -8.66 3.94
C ALA A 156 1.85 -9.03 2.59
N ILE A 157 0.91 -8.22 2.11
CA ILE A 157 0.22 -8.45 0.84
C ILE A 157 0.91 -7.71 -0.32
N PHE A 158 1.71 -6.68 -0.04
CA PHE A 158 2.23 -5.78 -1.07
C PHE A 158 3.02 -6.50 -2.19
N PRO A 159 3.93 -7.45 -1.91
CA PRO A 159 4.60 -8.23 -2.98
C PRO A 159 3.65 -9.07 -3.85
N LEU A 160 2.48 -9.46 -3.33
CA LEU A 160 1.41 -10.11 -4.10
C LEU A 160 0.66 -9.14 -5.02
N ILE A 161 0.65 -7.84 -4.68
CA ILE A 161 0.10 -6.79 -5.55
C ILE A 161 1.10 -6.47 -6.68
N LEU A 162 2.39 -6.65 -6.43
CA LEU A 162 3.46 -6.42 -7.40
C LEU A 162 3.69 -7.61 -8.36
N THR A 163 2.73 -8.52 -8.50
CA THR A 163 2.77 -9.62 -9.48
C THR A 163 2.93 -9.09 -10.92
N GLU A 164 3.66 -9.83 -11.77
CA GLU A 164 4.02 -9.48 -13.17
C GLU A 164 4.86 -8.18 -13.35
N GLY A 165 5.05 -7.35 -12.32
CA GLY A 165 5.98 -6.22 -12.42
C GLY A 165 6.09 -5.36 -11.16
N GLY A 166 7.12 -5.55 -10.33
CA GLY A 166 7.46 -4.58 -9.28
C GLY A 166 8.52 -3.59 -9.76
N TYR A 167 8.41 -2.32 -9.35
CA TYR A 167 9.51 -1.35 -9.51
C TYR A 167 9.80 -0.57 -8.22
N TYR A 168 10.99 -0.01 -8.17
CA TYR A 168 11.51 0.77 -7.02
C TYR A 168 10.59 1.95 -6.62
N TYR A 169 9.81 2.49 -7.55
CA TYR A 169 8.93 3.63 -7.36
C TYR A 169 7.54 3.28 -6.81
N ASP A 170 7.20 2.00 -6.65
CA ASP A 170 5.91 1.59 -6.07
C ASP A 170 5.87 1.80 -4.54
N MET A 171 7.01 1.65 -3.85
CA MET A 171 7.09 1.89 -2.39
C MET A 171 6.89 3.38 -2.05
N PRO A 172 7.56 4.35 -2.74
CA PRO A 172 7.24 5.76 -2.58
C PRO A 172 5.81 6.11 -3.01
N GLU A 173 5.25 5.46 -4.04
CA GLU A 173 3.84 5.69 -4.44
C GLU A 173 2.90 5.40 -3.26
N LEU A 174 3.04 4.23 -2.63
CA LEU A 174 2.24 3.86 -1.45
C LEU A 174 2.41 4.88 -0.30
N MET A 175 3.65 5.29 -0.03
CA MET A 175 3.95 6.31 0.98
C MET A 175 3.23 7.63 0.68
N PHE A 176 3.35 8.15 -0.54
CA PHE A 176 2.78 9.44 -0.92
C PHE A 176 1.25 9.40 -1.00
N MET A 177 0.65 8.27 -1.37
CA MET A 177 -0.80 8.12 -1.35
C MET A 177 -1.34 8.20 0.07
N ALA A 178 -0.74 7.46 1.00
CA ALA A 178 -1.12 7.49 2.41
C ALA A 178 -0.87 8.88 3.04
N LEU A 179 0.28 9.49 2.73
CA LEU A 179 0.63 10.82 3.23
C LEU A 179 -0.31 11.90 2.67
N GLY A 180 -0.67 11.82 1.39
CA GLY A 180 -1.61 12.73 0.74
C GLY A 180 -2.98 12.73 1.42
N ILE A 181 -3.53 11.54 1.70
CA ILE A 181 -4.80 11.43 2.43
C ILE A 181 -4.67 12.00 3.86
N TRP A 182 -3.61 11.64 4.58
CA TRP A 182 -3.40 12.14 5.94
C TRP A 182 -3.30 13.67 5.98
N LEU A 183 -2.54 14.29 5.08
CA LEU A 183 -2.40 15.74 4.99
C LEU A 183 -3.71 16.43 4.56
N ALA A 184 -4.47 15.83 3.65
CA ALA A 184 -5.78 16.34 3.23
C ALA A 184 -6.76 16.38 4.41
N VAL A 185 -6.86 15.28 5.18
CA VAL A 185 -7.71 15.21 6.39
C VAL A 185 -7.25 16.22 7.45
N LYS A 186 -5.93 16.43 7.60
CA LYS A 186 -5.33 17.40 8.52
C LYS A 186 -5.37 18.86 8.05
N ARG A 187 -5.94 19.16 6.87
CA ARG A 187 -5.98 20.51 6.27
C ARG A 187 -4.58 21.13 6.03
N ARG A 188 -3.54 20.31 5.87
CA ARG A 188 -2.17 20.78 5.65
C ARG A 188 -1.91 20.98 4.17
N ILE A 189 -2.54 22.00 3.58
CA ILE A 189 -2.55 22.22 2.12
C ILE A 189 -1.16 22.50 1.54
N ILE A 190 -0.32 23.29 2.20
CA ILE A 190 1.02 23.60 1.70
C ILE A 190 1.89 22.32 1.64
N PRO A 191 2.03 21.53 2.74
CA PRO A 191 2.67 20.23 2.66
C PRO A 191 2.03 19.29 1.63
N LEU A 192 0.70 19.32 1.49
CA LEU A 192 0.00 18.50 0.50
C LEU A 192 0.38 18.88 -0.93
N ALA A 193 0.56 20.17 -1.23
CA ALA A 193 1.03 20.64 -2.53
C ALA A 193 2.47 20.18 -2.81
N VAL A 194 3.37 20.28 -1.82
CA VAL A 194 4.74 19.76 -1.92
C VAL A 194 4.74 18.25 -2.19
N VAL A 195 3.96 17.49 -1.41
CA VAL A 195 3.80 16.04 -1.62
C VAL A 195 3.23 15.75 -3.00
N THR A 196 2.26 16.53 -3.48
CA THR A 196 1.67 16.34 -4.82
C THR A 196 2.69 16.52 -5.93
N ALA A 197 3.54 17.55 -5.85
CA ALA A 197 4.59 17.77 -6.83
C ALA A 197 5.62 16.62 -6.82
N ILE A 198 6.14 16.26 -5.65
CA ILE A 198 7.16 15.21 -5.49
C ILE A 198 6.61 13.83 -5.88
N ALA A 199 5.37 13.52 -5.48
CA ALA A 199 4.75 12.25 -5.79
C ALA A 199 4.44 12.10 -7.29
N THR A 200 4.10 13.19 -7.97
CA THR A 200 3.92 13.19 -9.43
C THR A 200 5.24 12.99 -10.17
N LEU A 201 6.35 13.50 -9.62
CA LEU A 201 7.71 13.21 -10.12
C LEU A 201 8.11 11.74 -9.89
N ASN A 202 7.59 11.09 -8.85
CA ASN A 202 7.79 9.66 -8.62
C ASN A 202 7.01 8.81 -9.62
N LYS A 203 5.71 9.10 -9.80
CA LYS A 203 4.83 8.36 -10.71
C LYS A 203 3.66 9.24 -11.15
N GLU A 204 3.37 9.24 -12.44
CA GLU A 204 2.33 10.07 -13.04
C GLU A 204 0.91 9.73 -12.57
N SER A 205 0.69 8.51 -12.08
CA SER A 205 -0.59 8.08 -11.50
C SER A 205 -1.03 8.98 -10.35
N TYR A 206 -0.09 9.65 -9.67
CA TYR A 206 -0.42 10.59 -8.60
C TYR A 206 -1.27 11.78 -9.08
N LEU A 207 -1.11 12.20 -10.34
CA LEU A 207 -1.97 13.22 -10.95
C LEU A 207 -3.44 12.80 -10.87
N LEU A 208 -3.74 11.54 -11.18
CA LEU A 208 -5.08 10.99 -11.07
C LEU A 208 -5.48 10.75 -9.61
N PHE A 209 -4.53 10.38 -8.75
CA PHE A 209 -4.76 10.21 -7.33
C PHE A 209 -5.24 11.52 -6.65
N VAL A 210 -4.82 12.70 -7.11
CA VAL A 210 -5.30 14.00 -6.61
C VAL A 210 -6.84 14.09 -6.67
N LEU A 211 -7.47 13.54 -7.72
CA LEU A 211 -8.93 13.51 -7.83
C LEU A 211 -9.58 12.69 -6.71
N THR A 212 -8.91 11.62 -6.27
CA THR A 212 -9.37 10.78 -5.16
C THR A 212 -9.23 11.45 -3.79
N LEU A 213 -8.50 12.58 -3.69
CA LEU A 213 -8.34 13.37 -2.47
C LEU A 213 -9.49 14.36 -2.23
N VAL A 214 -10.25 14.70 -3.27
CA VAL A 214 -11.39 15.64 -3.22
C VAL A 214 -12.32 15.40 -2.02
N PRO A 215 -12.82 14.16 -1.76
CA PRO A 215 -13.73 13.94 -0.64
C PRO A 215 -13.08 14.26 0.72
N PHE A 216 -11.77 14.01 0.89
CA PHE A 216 -11.06 14.32 2.14
C PHE A 216 -10.84 15.83 2.32
N ILE A 217 -10.54 16.56 1.24
CA ILE A 217 -10.43 18.03 1.26
C ILE A 217 -11.80 18.65 1.62
N ALA A 218 -12.87 18.09 1.06
CA ALA A 218 -14.24 18.54 1.24
C ALA A 218 -14.77 18.40 2.69
N LEU A 219 -14.20 17.50 3.51
CA LEU A 219 -14.59 17.32 4.92
C LEU A 219 -14.53 18.62 5.73
N ARG A 220 -13.74 19.58 5.26
CA ARG A 220 -13.17 20.62 6.07
C ARG A 220 -13.14 21.99 5.39
N HIS A 221 -13.56 22.08 4.13
CA HIS A 221 -13.55 23.30 3.33
C HIS A 221 -14.91 23.50 2.67
N SER A 222 -15.25 24.75 2.33
CA SER A 222 -16.44 25.03 1.52
C SER A 222 -16.32 24.40 0.12
N ARG A 223 -17.43 24.26 -0.60
CA ARG A 223 -17.43 23.75 -1.99
C ARG A 223 -16.50 24.56 -2.90
N LYS A 224 -16.52 25.89 -2.81
CA LYS A 224 -15.65 26.77 -3.61
C LYS A 224 -14.17 26.54 -3.30
N GLN A 225 -13.81 26.50 -2.02
CA GLN A 225 -12.44 26.20 -1.59
C GLN A 225 -12.00 24.80 -2.03
N THR A 226 -12.88 23.80 -1.93
CA THR A 226 -12.56 22.42 -2.35
C THR A 226 -12.23 22.36 -3.83
N VAL A 227 -13.02 23.04 -4.68
CA VAL A 227 -12.75 23.14 -6.13
C VAL A 227 -11.44 23.87 -6.38
N LEU A 228 -11.20 25.02 -5.73
CA LEU A 228 -9.98 25.80 -5.90
C LEU A 228 -8.73 25.01 -5.49
N LEU A 229 -8.77 24.37 -4.31
CA LEU A 229 -7.65 23.60 -3.76
C LEU A 229 -7.37 22.35 -4.60
N SER A 230 -8.40 21.58 -4.93
CA SER A 230 -8.22 20.36 -5.74
C SER A 230 -7.78 20.69 -7.16
N GLY A 231 -8.34 21.75 -7.76
CA GLY A 231 -7.93 22.27 -9.06
C GLY A 231 -6.49 22.77 -9.06
N GLY A 232 -6.06 23.47 -8.01
CA GLY A 232 -4.68 23.91 -7.85
C GLY A 232 -3.69 22.75 -7.70
N LEU A 233 -4.03 21.73 -6.90
CA LEU A 233 -3.22 20.51 -6.77
C LEU A 233 -3.15 19.73 -8.10
N LEU A 234 -4.26 19.65 -8.84
CA LEU A 234 -4.30 18.98 -10.14
C LEU A 234 -3.47 19.72 -11.18
N ALA A 235 -3.56 21.06 -11.22
CA ALA A 235 -2.74 21.89 -12.10
C ALA A 235 -1.25 21.74 -11.79
N LEU A 236 -0.88 21.73 -10.50
CA LEU A 236 0.50 21.48 -10.06
C LEU A 236 1.01 20.11 -10.53
N ALA A 237 0.23 19.05 -10.31
CA ALA A 237 0.57 17.71 -10.77
C ALA A 237 0.69 17.66 -12.31
N ALA A 238 -0.24 18.29 -13.03
CA ALA A 238 -0.20 18.36 -14.48
C ALA A 238 1.05 19.07 -15.00
N VAL A 239 1.45 20.20 -14.40
CA VAL A 239 2.69 20.91 -14.75
C VAL A 239 3.91 20.01 -14.53
N VAL A 240 4.04 19.37 -13.36
CA VAL A 240 5.16 18.45 -13.10
C VAL A 240 5.17 17.30 -14.11
N ASN A 241 4.00 16.73 -14.42
CA ASN A 241 3.90 15.64 -15.38
C ASN A 241 4.30 16.05 -16.80
N LEU A 242 3.88 17.24 -17.24
CA LEU A 242 4.23 17.79 -18.55
C LEU A 242 5.71 18.12 -18.65
N LEU A 243 6.31 18.69 -17.59
CA LEU A 243 7.75 18.97 -17.54
C LEU A 243 8.59 17.70 -17.69
N ILE A 244 8.22 16.62 -17.00
CA ILE A 244 8.94 15.34 -17.13
C ILE A 244 8.71 14.70 -18.50
N LYS A 245 7.49 14.71 -19.03
CA LYS A 245 7.21 14.14 -20.35
C LYS A 245 7.89 14.91 -21.48
N SER A 246 7.98 16.25 -21.38
CA SER A 246 8.70 17.07 -22.36
C SER A 246 10.21 16.82 -22.29
N ARG A 247 10.79 16.71 -21.09
CA ARG A 247 12.22 16.38 -20.92
C ARG A 247 12.63 15.10 -21.62
N TYR A 248 11.78 14.06 -21.59
CA TYR A 248 12.06 12.76 -22.17
C TYR A 248 11.27 12.49 -23.47
N ALA A 249 10.84 13.54 -24.18
CA ALA A 249 10.05 13.39 -25.40
C ALA A 249 10.83 12.70 -26.54
N GLY A 250 12.16 12.82 -26.55
CA GLY A 250 13.06 12.20 -27.52
C GLY A 250 13.38 10.72 -27.24
N ASN A 251 13.04 10.20 -26.07
CA ASN A 251 13.28 8.78 -25.74
C ASN A 251 12.36 7.88 -26.58
N GLY A 252 12.83 6.66 -26.86
CA GLY A 252 12.02 5.64 -27.54
C GLY A 252 10.77 5.20 -26.77
N GLY A 253 9.96 4.33 -27.36
CA GLY A 253 8.72 3.84 -26.77
C GLY A 253 7.54 4.82 -26.92
N SER A 254 6.43 4.51 -26.25
CA SER A 254 5.17 5.24 -26.32
C SER A 254 4.83 5.94 -25.00
N ALA A 255 3.89 6.89 -25.04
CA ALA A 255 3.43 7.57 -23.82
C ALA A 255 2.73 6.61 -22.84
N MET A 256 2.13 5.54 -23.36
CA MET A 256 1.48 4.44 -22.64
C MET A 256 1.57 3.17 -23.48
N GLU A 257 1.61 2.01 -22.84
CA GLU A 257 1.55 0.71 -23.53
C GLU A 257 0.10 0.25 -23.62
N TYR A 258 -0.42 0.11 -24.84
CA TYR A 258 -1.78 -0.36 -25.06
C TYR A 258 -1.84 -1.88 -25.03
N GLN A 259 -2.60 -2.44 -24.08
CA GLN A 259 -2.66 -3.88 -23.80
C GLN A 259 -4.11 -4.41 -23.79
N LEU A 260 -5.09 -3.66 -24.33
CA LEU A 260 -6.52 -3.99 -24.19
C LEU A 260 -6.84 -5.43 -24.64
N MET A 261 -6.44 -5.81 -25.86
CA MET A 261 -6.82 -7.12 -26.42
C MET A 261 -6.12 -8.27 -25.70
N SER A 262 -4.82 -8.14 -25.42
CA SER A 262 -4.05 -9.15 -24.68
C SER A 262 -4.58 -9.33 -23.26
N HIS A 263 -5.00 -8.23 -22.62
CA HIS A 263 -5.57 -8.24 -21.28
C HIS A 263 -6.99 -8.84 -21.25
N ILE A 264 -7.87 -8.51 -22.19
CA ILE A 264 -9.21 -9.15 -22.27
C ILE A 264 -9.06 -10.66 -22.45
N GLN A 265 -8.17 -11.11 -23.35
CA GLN A 265 -7.87 -12.53 -23.53
C GLN A 265 -7.35 -13.18 -22.25
N TYR A 266 -6.55 -12.45 -21.48
CA TYR A 266 -6.09 -12.90 -20.17
C TYR A 266 -7.25 -13.06 -19.17
N LEU A 267 -8.13 -12.07 -19.06
CA LEU A 267 -9.25 -12.08 -18.09
C LEU A 267 -10.33 -13.10 -18.43
N VAL A 268 -10.59 -13.39 -19.71
CA VAL A 268 -11.62 -14.38 -20.07
C VAL A 268 -11.17 -15.82 -19.83
N ASN A 269 -9.86 -16.08 -19.77
CA ASN A 269 -9.34 -17.44 -19.62
C ASN A 269 -9.36 -17.89 -18.14
N PRO A 270 -10.22 -18.87 -17.76
CA PRO A 270 -10.38 -19.29 -16.36
C PRO A 270 -9.10 -19.90 -15.77
N ARG A 271 -8.18 -20.43 -16.60
CA ARG A 271 -6.91 -21.01 -16.12
C ARG A 271 -6.01 -19.95 -15.48
N ASN A 272 -6.15 -18.69 -15.89
CA ASN A 272 -5.35 -17.61 -15.32
C ASN A 272 -5.68 -17.34 -13.84
N TYR A 273 -6.87 -17.70 -13.39
CA TYR A 273 -7.33 -17.56 -12.01
C TYR A 273 -6.87 -18.69 -11.08
N LEU A 274 -6.11 -19.66 -11.61
CA LEU A 274 -5.52 -20.77 -10.86
C LEU A 274 -3.99 -20.72 -10.85
N ARG A 275 -3.38 -19.67 -11.41
CA ARG A 275 -1.92 -19.53 -11.48
C ARG A 275 -1.33 -19.37 -10.07
N MET A 276 -0.13 -19.89 -9.95
CA MET A 276 0.70 -19.82 -8.75
C MET A 276 2.01 -19.09 -9.09
N GLU A 277 2.65 -18.52 -8.09
CA GLU A 277 3.97 -17.90 -8.20
C GLU A 277 4.74 -18.05 -6.87
N MET A 278 6.06 -17.96 -6.92
CA MET A 278 6.88 -17.97 -5.70
C MET A 278 6.82 -16.60 -5.03
N ASN A 279 6.25 -16.48 -3.83
CA ASN A 279 6.37 -15.28 -2.98
C ASN A 279 6.99 -15.64 -1.66
N TYR A 280 7.88 -14.78 -1.15
CA TYR A 280 8.56 -15.02 0.14
C TYR A 280 9.25 -16.40 0.22
N GLY A 281 9.72 -16.92 -0.92
CA GLY A 281 10.32 -18.26 -1.01
C GLY A 281 9.34 -19.44 -0.97
N ILE A 282 8.03 -19.18 -0.96
CA ILE A 282 6.98 -20.21 -0.90
C ILE A 282 6.10 -20.11 -2.16
N LEU A 283 5.72 -21.25 -2.73
CA LEU A 283 4.75 -21.30 -3.81
C LEU A 283 3.37 -20.88 -3.27
N THR A 284 2.82 -19.79 -3.81
CA THR A 284 1.53 -19.24 -3.40
C THR A 284 0.70 -18.84 -4.62
N THR A 285 -0.53 -18.39 -4.38
CA THR A 285 -1.46 -17.89 -5.38
C THR A 285 -0.97 -16.59 -6.02
N LYS A 286 -1.19 -16.46 -7.34
CA LYS A 286 -0.72 -15.33 -8.16
C LYS A 286 -1.84 -14.36 -8.51
N GLY A 287 -1.60 -13.04 -8.43
CA GLY A 287 -2.47 -12.04 -9.06
C GLY A 287 -3.96 -12.21 -8.77
N PHE A 288 -4.78 -12.35 -9.82
CA PHE A 288 -6.24 -12.57 -9.71
C PHE A 288 -6.67 -13.98 -9.30
N ASN A 289 -5.82 -14.78 -8.67
CA ASN A 289 -6.20 -16.11 -8.24
C ASN A 289 -7.52 -16.10 -7.43
N VAL A 290 -8.36 -17.13 -7.63
CA VAL A 290 -9.68 -17.24 -6.99
C VAL A 290 -9.64 -17.09 -5.46
N VAL A 291 -8.56 -17.54 -4.82
CA VAL A 291 -8.37 -17.38 -3.37
C VAL A 291 -8.25 -15.89 -3.01
N HIS A 292 -7.45 -15.12 -3.75
CA HIS A 292 -7.32 -13.67 -3.54
C HIS A 292 -8.65 -12.95 -3.78
N LEU A 293 -9.38 -13.30 -4.85
CA LEU A 293 -10.70 -12.72 -5.13
C LEU A 293 -11.69 -12.99 -4.01
N LEU A 294 -11.72 -14.22 -3.48
CA LEU A 294 -12.56 -14.57 -2.34
C LEU A 294 -12.18 -13.77 -1.09
N LEU A 295 -10.89 -13.65 -0.77
CA LEU A 295 -10.42 -12.88 0.36
C LEU A 295 -10.78 -11.39 0.24
N VAL A 296 -10.59 -10.78 -0.93
CA VAL A 296 -11.02 -9.40 -1.21
C VAL A 296 -12.53 -9.26 -1.06
N ALA A 297 -13.32 -10.20 -1.58
CA ALA A 297 -14.78 -10.18 -1.44
C ALA A 297 -15.22 -10.28 0.02
N LEU A 298 -14.57 -11.13 0.83
CA LEU A 298 -14.83 -11.25 2.27
C LEU A 298 -14.44 -9.99 3.04
N LEU A 299 -13.29 -9.40 2.72
CA LEU A 299 -12.84 -8.12 3.29
C LEU A 299 -13.84 -7.00 2.96
N LEU A 300 -14.24 -6.87 1.70
CA LEU A 300 -15.24 -5.88 1.28
C LEU A 300 -16.58 -6.12 1.96
N ARG A 301 -17.08 -7.36 1.98
CA ARG A 301 -18.35 -7.69 2.64
C ARG A 301 -18.37 -7.28 4.11
N THR A 302 -17.25 -7.46 4.81
CA THR A 302 -17.14 -7.20 6.24
C THR A 302 -16.85 -5.72 6.52
N GLY A 303 -15.85 -5.14 5.86
CA GLY A 303 -15.36 -3.79 6.14
C GLY A 303 -16.15 -2.68 5.43
N TRP A 304 -16.70 -2.91 4.24
CA TRP A 304 -17.28 -1.84 3.41
C TRP A 304 -18.43 -1.10 4.10
N ARG A 305 -19.29 -1.82 4.83
CA ARG A 305 -20.43 -1.23 5.54
C ARG A 305 -20.01 -0.32 6.69
N GLY A 306 -18.84 -0.57 7.28
CA GLY A 306 -18.28 0.26 8.33
C GLY A 306 -17.45 1.44 7.83
N LEU A 307 -17.27 1.59 6.50
CA LEU A 307 -16.50 2.69 5.95
C LEU A 307 -17.26 4.04 6.05
N PRO A 308 -16.59 5.10 6.53
CA PRO A 308 -17.10 6.47 6.42
C PRO A 308 -17.47 6.81 4.97
N ALA A 309 -18.51 7.63 4.78
CA ALA A 309 -18.97 8.03 3.44
C ALA A 309 -17.84 8.65 2.60
N VAL A 310 -16.97 9.44 3.23
CA VAL A 310 -15.79 10.04 2.58
C VAL A 310 -14.87 9.01 1.93
N VAL A 311 -14.66 7.86 2.59
CA VAL A 311 -13.81 6.77 2.07
C VAL A 311 -14.53 6.04 0.94
N ARG A 312 -15.84 5.81 1.06
CA ARG A 312 -16.61 5.19 -0.02
C ARG A 312 -16.61 6.06 -1.28
N THR A 313 -16.71 7.39 -1.14
CA THR A 313 -16.57 8.32 -2.28
C THR A 313 -15.17 8.26 -2.88
N HIS A 314 -14.12 8.26 -2.06
CA HIS A 314 -12.74 8.05 -2.54
C HIS A 314 -12.61 6.74 -3.34
N ALA A 315 -13.14 5.64 -2.81
CA ALA A 315 -13.10 4.33 -3.45
C ALA A 315 -13.82 4.32 -4.80
N TRP A 316 -15.00 4.96 -4.90
CA TRP A 316 -15.72 5.09 -6.16
C TRP A 316 -14.96 5.91 -7.20
N ILE A 317 -14.38 7.05 -6.81
CA ILE A 317 -13.57 7.87 -7.73
C ILE A 317 -12.36 7.06 -8.21
N ALA A 318 -11.65 6.40 -7.30
CA ALA A 318 -10.52 5.53 -7.65
C ALA A 318 -10.95 4.40 -8.59
N LEU A 319 -12.07 3.73 -8.32
CA LEU A 319 -12.59 2.64 -9.16
C LEU A 319 -12.94 3.13 -10.58
N VAL A 320 -13.67 4.25 -10.69
CA VAL A 320 -14.10 4.83 -11.98
C VAL A 320 -12.91 5.25 -12.84
N ILE A 321 -11.83 5.74 -12.22
CA ILE A 321 -10.60 6.10 -12.94
C ILE A 321 -9.80 4.85 -13.30
N THR A 322 -9.56 3.99 -12.31
CA THR A 322 -8.58 2.93 -12.42
C THR A 322 -9.09 1.74 -13.22
N VAL A 323 -10.36 1.35 -13.13
CA VAL A 323 -10.87 0.16 -13.85
C VAL A 323 -10.80 0.32 -15.37
N PRO A 324 -11.22 1.45 -15.98
CA PRO A 324 -11.04 1.65 -17.42
C PRO A 324 -9.56 1.64 -17.84
N LEU A 325 -8.68 2.29 -17.07
CA LEU A 325 -7.25 2.31 -17.34
C LEU A 325 -6.63 0.91 -17.21
N PHE A 326 -7.07 0.15 -16.21
CA PHE A 326 -6.66 -1.23 -15.99
C PHE A 326 -7.03 -2.09 -17.19
N ILE A 327 -8.29 -2.03 -17.64
CA ILE A 327 -8.74 -2.80 -18.80
C ILE A 327 -7.94 -2.42 -20.07
N ALA A 328 -7.68 -1.13 -20.30
CA ALA A 328 -7.02 -0.65 -21.51
C ALA A 328 -5.49 -0.85 -21.56
N PHE A 329 -4.79 -0.70 -20.43
CA PHE A 329 -3.33 -0.53 -20.40
C PHE A 329 -2.59 -1.55 -19.52
N CYS A 330 -3.30 -2.31 -18.67
CA CYS A 330 -2.62 -3.27 -17.79
C CYS A 330 -2.11 -4.47 -18.57
N TYR A 331 -0.90 -4.90 -18.24
CA TYR A 331 -0.36 -6.16 -18.72
C TYR A 331 -0.81 -7.31 -17.81
N ARG A 332 -1.70 -8.18 -18.31
CA ARG A 332 -2.14 -9.40 -17.61
C ARG A 332 -2.67 -9.10 -16.20
N ASP A 333 -2.19 -9.81 -15.17
CA ASP A 333 -2.56 -9.66 -13.76
C ASP A 333 -1.62 -8.74 -12.96
N GLU A 334 -1.09 -7.69 -13.59
CA GLU A 334 -0.27 -6.66 -12.94
C GLU A 334 -1.12 -5.80 -11.97
N LEU A 335 -1.47 -6.37 -10.80
CA LEU A 335 -2.45 -5.81 -9.85
C LEU A 335 -2.10 -4.42 -9.33
N ARG A 336 -0.82 -4.06 -9.27
CA ARG A 336 -0.33 -2.70 -8.99
C ARG A 336 -0.92 -1.62 -9.91
N ASN A 337 -1.43 -1.96 -11.10
CA ASN A 337 -2.13 -1.00 -11.94
C ASN A 337 -3.47 -0.57 -11.32
N LEU A 338 -3.90 -1.26 -10.25
CA LEU A 338 -4.97 -0.85 -9.35
C LEU A 338 -4.50 0.07 -8.20
N SER A 339 -3.32 0.69 -8.28
CA SER A 339 -2.68 1.39 -7.14
C SER A 339 -3.53 2.45 -6.47
N LEU A 340 -4.41 3.16 -7.21
CA LEU A 340 -5.30 4.17 -6.61
C LEU A 340 -6.28 3.56 -5.58
N LEU A 341 -6.54 2.25 -5.65
CA LEU A 341 -7.39 1.52 -4.70
C LEU A 341 -6.63 1.00 -3.49
N THR A 342 -5.30 1.09 -3.43
CA THR A 342 -4.51 0.54 -2.32
C THR A 342 -4.88 1.19 -0.98
N MET A 343 -5.15 2.49 -0.96
CA MET A 343 -5.63 3.15 0.26
C MET A 343 -7.06 2.76 0.63
N THR A 344 -7.91 2.46 -0.35
CA THR A 344 -9.24 1.87 -0.10
C THR A 344 -9.09 0.49 0.55
N LEU A 345 -8.19 -0.36 0.03
CA LEU A 345 -7.88 -1.66 0.62
C LEU A 345 -7.39 -1.51 2.06
N ALA A 346 -6.51 -0.55 2.34
CA ALA A 346 -6.05 -0.24 3.70
C ALA A 346 -7.21 0.14 4.64
N PHE A 347 -8.12 1.03 4.21
CA PHE A 347 -9.28 1.40 5.05
C PHE A 347 -10.24 0.24 5.29
N VAL A 348 -10.56 -0.55 4.25
CA VAL A 348 -11.41 -1.75 4.39
C VAL A 348 -10.78 -2.74 5.38
N THR A 349 -9.45 -2.94 5.28
CA THR A 349 -8.69 -3.80 6.17
C THR A 349 -8.76 -3.30 7.61
N CYS A 350 -8.52 -2.00 7.83
CA CYS A 350 -8.63 -1.36 9.15
C CYS A 350 -10.02 -1.54 9.76
N THR A 351 -11.08 -1.24 9.02
CA THR A 351 -12.46 -1.43 9.49
C THR A 351 -12.77 -2.89 9.78
N THR A 352 -12.27 -3.82 8.97
CA THR A 352 -12.47 -5.26 9.19
C THR A 352 -11.79 -5.74 10.47
N ILE A 353 -10.53 -5.34 10.70
CA ILE A 353 -9.79 -5.65 11.93
C ILE A 353 -10.52 -5.03 13.15
N SER A 354 -10.97 -3.78 13.05
CA SER A 354 -11.72 -3.12 14.13
C SER A 354 -13.01 -3.88 14.47
N ALA A 355 -13.80 -4.26 13.46
CA ALA A 355 -15.02 -5.03 13.66
C ALA A 355 -14.75 -6.40 14.30
N ALA A 356 -13.70 -7.11 13.87
CA ALA A 356 -13.32 -8.40 14.44
C ALA A 356 -12.91 -8.26 15.92
N LEU A 357 -12.11 -7.24 16.27
CA LEU A 357 -11.69 -6.97 17.64
C LEU A 357 -12.88 -6.63 18.55
N GLN A 358 -13.83 -5.82 18.06
CA GLN A 358 -15.04 -5.48 18.80
C GLN A 358 -15.91 -6.72 19.06
N GLN A 359 -16.12 -7.56 18.05
CA GLN A 359 -16.87 -8.81 18.21
C GLN A 359 -16.21 -9.77 19.21
N ALA A 360 -14.88 -9.89 19.17
CA ALA A 360 -14.13 -10.69 20.13
C ALA A 360 -14.27 -10.17 21.56
N ALA A 361 -14.22 -8.84 21.76
CA ALA A 361 -14.42 -8.21 23.06
C ALA A 361 -15.83 -8.47 23.64
N VAL A 362 -16.88 -8.34 22.81
CA VAL A 362 -18.27 -8.61 23.22
C VAL A 362 -18.47 -10.10 23.58
N ARG A 363 -17.87 -11.03 22.82
CA ARG A 363 -17.91 -12.47 23.14
C ARG A 363 -17.22 -12.77 24.47
N GLY A 364 -16.07 -12.16 24.72
CA GLY A 364 -15.35 -12.31 25.99
C GLY A 364 -16.17 -11.80 27.19
N GLN A 365 -16.82 -10.63 27.04
CA GLN A 365 -17.70 -10.10 28.09
C GLN A 365 -18.89 -11.02 28.41
N ARG A 366 -19.52 -11.62 27.39
CA ARG A 366 -20.61 -12.59 27.57
C ARG A 366 -20.17 -13.86 28.29
N GLN A 367 -18.96 -14.33 28.05
CA GLN A 367 -18.41 -15.52 28.72
C GLN A 367 -18.05 -15.25 30.18
N THR A 368 -17.64 -14.02 30.51
CA THR A 368 -17.33 -13.62 31.90
C THR A 368 -18.53 -13.11 32.69
N ALA A 369 -19.66 -12.83 32.02
CA ALA A 369 -20.87 -12.42 32.70
C ALA A 369 -21.32 -13.58 33.62
N PRO A 370 -21.56 -13.32 34.92
CA PRO A 370 -22.08 -14.35 35.80
C PRO A 370 -23.33 -14.96 35.16
N LEU A 371 -23.42 -16.28 35.14
CA LEU A 371 -24.65 -16.97 34.76
C LEU A 371 -25.78 -16.26 35.53
N PRO A 372 -26.85 -15.81 34.86
CA PRO A 372 -27.95 -15.14 35.54
C PRO A 372 -28.33 -16.02 36.72
N ALA A 373 -28.20 -15.47 37.94
CA ALA A 373 -28.46 -16.20 39.18
C ALA A 373 -29.77 -16.93 38.95
N ALA A 374 -29.75 -18.27 39.01
CA ALA A 374 -30.91 -19.10 38.72
C ALA A 374 -32.08 -18.47 39.46
N GLN A 375 -33.02 -17.88 38.70
CA GLN A 375 -34.17 -17.25 39.32
C GLN A 375 -34.76 -18.32 40.23
N PRO A 376 -34.91 -18.05 41.55
CA PRO A 376 -35.47 -19.04 42.44
C PRO A 376 -36.77 -19.48 41.80
N ARG A 377 -36.84 -20.75 41.39
CA ARG A 377 -38.05 -21.31 40.79
C ARG A 377 -39.15 -20.96 41.78
N MET A 378 -40.02 -20.01 41.43
CA MET A 378 -41.18 -19.75 42.26
C MET A 378 -41.86 -21.10 42.39
N PRO A 379 -42.07 -21.60 43.63
CA PRO A 379 -42.75 -22.86 43.82
C PRO A 379 -44.05 -22.76 43.04
N ALA A 380 -44.25 -23.70 42.11
CA ALA A 380 -45.41 -23.73 41.24
C ALA A 380 -46.63 -23.43 42.10
N SER A 381 -47.26 -22.27 41.88
CA SER A 381 -48.51 -21.91 42.52
C SER A 381 -49.44 -23.09 42.28
N ARG A 382 -49.77 -23.84 43.33
CA ARG A 382 -50.70 -24.97 43.25
C ARG A 382 -51.92 -24.49 42.48
N GLU A 383 -52.14 -25.05 41.29
CA GLU A 383 -53.37 -24.82 40.56
C GLU A 383 -54.53 -25.17 41.50
N PRO A 384 -55.52 -24.28 41.67
CA PRO A 384 -56.73 -24.62 42.40
C PRO A 384 -57.38 -25.80 41.67
N VAL A 385 -57.49 -26.93 42.37
CA VAL A 385 -58.16 -28.14 41.89
C VAL A 385 -59.59 -27.76 41.48
N ALA A 386 -59.82 -27.71 40.17
CA ALA A 386 -61.14 -27.47 39.62
C ALA A 386 -62.07 -28.62 40.06
N ALA A 387 -63.13 -28.26 40.79
CA ALA A 387 -64.14 -29.19 41.25
C ALA A 387 -64.76 -29.95 40.06
N ARG A 388 -64.50 -31.25 40.02
CA ARG A 388 -65.04 -32.20 39.04
C ARG A 388 -66.55 -32.34 39.30
N LYS A 389 -67.38 -31.73 38.45
CA LYS A 389 -68.84 -31.95 38.46
C LYS A 389 -69.13 -33.42 38.21
N VAL A 390 -69.73 -34.09 39.19
CA VAL A 390 -70.32 -35.43 39.07
C VAL A 390 -71.69 -35.27 38.41
N ALA A 391 -71.91 -35.99 37.31
CA ALA A 391 -73.22 -36.06 36.64
C ALA A 391 -74.13 -37.08 37.37
N PRO A 392 -75.44 -36.80 37.51
CA PRO A 392 -76.37 -37.72 38.15
C PRO A 392 -76.80 -38.84 37.19
N ARG A 393 -77.05 -40.03 37.74
CA ARG A 393 -77.88 -41.09 37.17
C ARG A 393 -79.05 -41.33 38.10
#